data_AF-A0A1Q8BK13-F1
#
_entry.id   AF-A0A1Q8BK13-F1
#
_cell.length_a   1.000
_cell.length_b   1.000
_cell.length_c   1.000
_cell.angle_alpha   90.00
_cell.angle_beta   90.00
_cell.angle_gamma   90.00
#
_symmetry.space_group_name_H-M   'P 1'
#
loop_
_entity.id
_entity.type
_entity.pdbx_description
1 polymer ?
#
loop_
_entity_poly.entity_id
_entity_poly.type
_entity_poly.pdbx_seq_one_letter_code
_entity_poly.pdbx_strand_id
1 'polypeptide(L)'
;MPSPGFGSRLVRIALPASSRQLPSTGRRQHMMRILFAGTVGRSGLGGQAWAALQYLLGFRALGHEVFYVEDCGDCSWVYNWAKEEWTFDLAYPAAYVRDCLEPFGFRENWIYRTNGGSAGAPLEKFLAFCADADLLVMRAVPLWVWRQEYKRPRRRAFIDVDPGFTQISIANGDKGLAEGIARCERRFTLGQRIGAADCPIPAVGGPWLKTLPPVYLAEWPRAETQATCFTSIMRWQGFREASYNGILYGQRDREFTGFLDLPRLTSQKFRMAQMGIEPRLLESHGWEVAPGEVVSQTPASYRRFIRASRAEFSVPKNGYVKMRGGWFSDR
;
A
#
# COMPACT_ATOMS: atom_id res chain seq x y z
N MET A 1 -53.41 23.80 -3.00
CA MET A 1 -53.45 22.33 -3.18
C MET A 1 -52.36 21.94 -4.17
N PRO A 2 -51.66 20.81 -3.96
CA PRO A 2 -50.23 20.82 -3.64
C PRO A 2 -49.29 20.42 -4.78
N SER A 3 -48.06 20.90 -4.66
CA SER A 3 -46.86 20.55 -5.43
C SER A 3 -46.45 19.07 -5.26
N PRO A 4 -45.96 18.37 -6.29
CA PRO A 4 -45.36 17.06 -6.13
C PRO A 4 -43.92 17.21 -5.64
N GLY A 5 -43.68 16.87 -4.38
CA GLY A 5 -42.36 16.83 -3.77
C GLY A 5 -41.48 15.71 -4.33
N PHE A 6 -40.24 16.05 -4.67
CA PHE A 6 -39.18 15.08 -4.91
C PHE A 6 -38.75 14.47 -3.58
N GLY A 7 -39.32 13.30 -3.25
CA GLY A 7 -38.88 12.47 -2.14
C GLY A 7 -37.53 11.84 -2.45
N SER A 8 -36.50 12.22 -1.71
CA SER A 8 -35.22 11.54 -1.66
C SER A 8 -35.39 10.14 -1.07
N ARG A 9 -35.47 9.11 -1.93
CA ARG A 9 -35.36 7.71 -1.49
C ARG A 9 -33.91 7.44 -1.09
N LEU A 10 -33.61 7.66 0.19
CA LEU A 10 -32.46 7.04 0.85
C LEU A 10 -32.65 5.53 0.78
N VAL A 11 -31.87 4.87 -0.06
CA VAL A 11 -31.73 3.41 -0.05
C VAL A 11 -31.00 3.05 1.24
N ARG A 12 -31.75 2.68 2.28
CA ARG A 12 -31.20 2.03 3.48
C ARG A 12 -30.70 0.66 3.07
N ILE A 13 -29.40 0.54 2.80
CA ILE A 13 -28.72 -0.76 2.77
C ILE A 13 -28.68 -1.24 4.23
N ALA A 14 -29.60 -2.14 4.59
CA ALA A 14 -29.54 -2.85 5.86
C ALA A 14 -28.31 -3.77 5.83
N LEU A 15 -27.22 -3.36 6.48
CA LEU A 15 -26.13 -4.27 6.79
C LEU A 15 -26.63 -5.24 7.88
N PRO A 16 -26.62 -6.56 7.66
CA PRO A 16 -27.02 -7.49 8.70
C PRO A 16 -26.03 -7.39 9.86
N ALA A 17 -26.55 -7.06 11.05
CA ALA A 17 -25.84 -7.27 12.30
C ALA A 17 -25.64 -8.76 12.48
N SER A 18 -24.45 -9.24 12.14
CA SER A 18 -24.06 -10.63 12.33
C SER A 18 -22.60 -10.63 12.76
N SER A 19 -22.39 -10.76 14.08
CA SER A 19 -21.20 -11.35 14.66
C SER A 19 -21.08 -12.80 14.19
N ARG A 20 -20.71 -13.00 12.92
CA ARG A 20 -20.24 -14.29 12.43
C ARG A 20 -18.86 -14.50 13.03
N GLN A 21 -18.81 -15.19 14.17
CA GLN A 21 -17.61 -15.95 14.51
C GLN A 21 -17.22 -16.75 13.27
N LEU A 22 -15.97 -16.58 12.84
CA LEU A 22 -15.38 -17.40 11.78
C LEU A 22 -15.61 -18.88 12.15
N PRO A 23 -16.13 -19.72 11.25
CA PRO A 23 -16.35 -21.11 11.57
C PRO A 23 -15.03 -21.76 11.98
N SER A 24 -14.97 -22.22 13.23
CA SER A 24 -13.90 -23.04 13.77
C SER A 24 -13.93 -24.42 13.09
N THR A 25 -13.48 -24.47 11.85
CA THR A 25 -13.17 -25.75 11.21
C THR A 25 -11.96 -26.33 11.94
N GLY A 26 -12.16 -27.46 12.63
CA GLY A 26 -11.18 -28.18 13.43
C GLY A 26 -10.02 -28.80 12.64
N ARG A 27 -9.45 -28.08 11.67
CA ARG A 27 -8.06 -28.33 11.25
C ARG A 27 -7.18 -27.65 12.30
N ARG A 28 -6.25 -28.40 12.91
CA ARG A 28 -5.09 -27.79 13.55
C ARG A 28 -4.48 -26.84 12.52
N GLN A 29 -4.69 -25.53 12.69
CA GLN A 29 -4.00 -24.54 11.86
C GLN A 29 -2.52 -24.73 12.16
N HIS A 30 -1.78 -25.25 11.19
CA HIS A 30 -0.34 -25.37 11.32
C HIS A 30 0.21 -23.94 11.46
N MET A 31 0.78 -23.62 12.61
CA MET A 31 1.49 -22.36 12.81
C MET A 31 2.63 -22.31 11.79
N MET A 32 2.67 -21.25 10.99
CA MET A 32 3.71 -21.05 9.98
C MET A 32 4.66 -19.94 10.44
N ARG A 33 5.92 -20.04 10.01
CA ARG A 33 6.90 -18.95 10.11
C ARG A 33 6.90 -18.16 8.80
N ILE A 34 6.41 -16.92 8.84
CA ILE A 34 6.21 -16.08 7.66
C ILE A 34 7.21 -14.93 7.68
N LEU A 35 8.05 -14.87 6.67
CA LEU A 35 8.90 -13.73 6.38
C LEU A 35 8.16 -12.77 5.45
N PHE A 36 7.93 -11.53 5.88
CA PHE A 36 7.20 -10.52 5.11
C PHE A 36 8.15 -9.39 4.69
N ALA A 37 8.44 -9.32 3.39
CA ALA A 37 9.24 -8.29 2.77
C ALA A 37 8.39 -7.11 2.31
N GLY A 38 8.74 -5.91 2.78
CA GLY A 38 8.03 -4.66 2.46
C GLY A 38 8.96 -3.46 2.34
N THR A 39 8.36 -2.27 2.29
CA THR A 39 9.05 -0.98 2.02
C THR A 39 8.63 0.11 3.01
N VAL A 40 8.44 -0.26 4.28
CA VAL A 40 8.03 0.67 5.35
C VAL A 40 9.06 1.77 5.53
N GLY A 41 10.33 1.41 5.75
CA GLY A 41 11.43 2.35 5.96
C GLY A 41 11.73 3.17 4.71
N ARG A 42 11.78 2.52 3.54
CA ARG A 42 12.02 3.12 2.23
C ARG A 42 11.01 4.19 1.88
N SER A 43 9.74 3.95 2.23
CA SER A 43 8.68 4.92 1.95
C SER A 43 8.70 6.08 2.94
N GLY A 44 8.91 5.81 4.24
CA GLY A 44 8.80 6.81 5.30
C GLY A 44 7.39 7.38 5.46
N LEU A 45 6.35 6.64 5.01
CA LEU A 45 4.96 7.13 4.99
C LEU A 45 4.00 6.19 5.71
N GLY A 46 3.16 6.74 6.58
CA GLY A 46 2.20 6.05 7.42
C GLY A 46 1.18 5.21 6.66
N GLY A 47 0.76 5.66 5.46
CA GLY A 47 -0.14 4.86 4.62
C GLY A 47 0.53 3.59 4.07
N GLN A 48 1.79 3.69 3.67
CA GLN A 48 2.57 2.53 3.20
C GLN A 48 2.93 1.61 4.36
N ALA A 49 3.20 2.17 5.54
CA ALA A 49 3.35 1.41 6.77
C ALA A 49 2.06 0.62 7.09
N TRP A 50 0.88 1.24 7.00
CA TRP A 50 -0.39 0.54 7.16
C TRP A 50 -0.57 -0.59 6.16
N ALA A 51 -0.27 -0.34 4.89
CA ALA A 51 -0.40 -1.36 3.86
C ALA A 51 0.49 -2.61 4.10
N ALA A 52 1.57 -2.50 4.89
CA ALA A 52 2.32 -3.64 5.42
C ALA A 52 1.71 -4.19 6.73
N LEU A 53 1.37 -3.32 7.68
CA LEU A 53 0.78 -3.69 8.98
C LEU A 53 -0.50 -4.53 8.83
N GLN A 54 -1.35 -4.27 7.83
CA GLN A 54 -2.55 -5.09 7.60
C GLN A 54 -2.21 -6.57 7.39
N TYR A 55 -1.12 -6.87 6.65
CA TYR A 55 -0.65 -8.23 6.46
C TYR A 55 0.01 -8.78 7.72
N LEU A 56 0.91 -8.02 8.32
CA LEU A 56 1.65 -8.43 9.52
C LEU A 56 0.70 -8.80 10.67
N LEU A 57 -0.31 -7.96 10.93
CA LEU A 57 -1.31 -8.17 11.96
C LEU A 57 -2.30 -9.27 11.59
N GLY A 58 -2.73 -9.31 10.32
CA GLY A 58 -3.60 -10.37 9.81
C GLY A 58 -2.99 -11.75 9.97
N PHE A 59 -1.72 -11.93 9.57
CA PHE A 59 -1.02 -13.21 9.74
C PHE A 59 -0.85 -13.61 11.21
N ARG A 60 -0.52 -12.66 12.10
CA ARG A 60 -0.46 -12.95 13.54
C ARG A 60 -1.82 -13.33 14.13
N ALA A 61 -2.88 -12.66 13.71
CA ALA A 61 -4.24 -12.98 14.14
C ALA A 61 -4.71 -14.38 13.66
N LEU A 62 -4.14 -14.88 12.56
CA LEU A 62 -4.32 -16.26 12.08
C LEU A 62 -3.41 -17.27 12.81
N GLY A 63 -2.68 -16.86 13.85
CA GLY A 63 -1.85 -17.75 14.67
C GLY A 63 -0.47 -18.06 14.09
N HIS A 64 0.02 -17.26 13.13
CA HIS A 64 1.35 -17.43 12.54
C HIS A 64 2.43 -16.60 13.25
N GLU A 65 3.67 -17.08 13.23
CA GLU A 65 4.84 -16.29 13.61
C GLU A 65 5.28 -15.46 12.40
N VAL A 66 5.49 -14.15 12.58
CA VAL A 66 5.75 -13.23 11.47
C VAL A 66 6.98 -12.39 11.76
N PHE A 67 7.86 -12.30 10.76
CA PHE A 67 9.07 -11.50 10.79
C PHE A 67 9.07 -10.52 9.62
N TYR A 68 9.28 -9.23 9.88
CA TYR A 68 9.38 -8.20 8.85
C TYR A 68 10.81 -8.07 8.31
N VAL A 69 10.97 -7.98 6.99
CA VAL A 69 12.28 -7.69 6.39
C VAL A 69 12.18 -6.57 5.37
N GLU A 70 13.20 -5.73 5.37
CA GLU A 70 13.41 -4.74 4.33
C GLU A 70 14.88 -4.74 3.94
N ASP A 71 15.17 -5.16 2.70
CA ASP A 71 16.53 -5.21 2.16
C ASP A 71 16.65 -4.20 1.03
N CYS A 72 17.47 -3.18 1.26
CA CYS A 72 17.68 -2.09 0.32
C CYS A 72 18.84 -2.34 -0.67
N GLY A 73 19.49 -3.50 -0.58
CA GLY A 73 20.60 -3.85 -1.44
C GLY A 73 21.90 -3.18 -1.05
N ASP A 74 22.60 -2.52 -1.98
CA ASP A 74 23.95 -1.98 -1.75
C ASP A 74 23.98 -0.97 -0.60
N CYS A 75 23.08 0.00 -0.62
CA CYS A 75 22.98 1.03 0.40
C CYS A 75 21.52 1.39 0.71
N SER A 76 21.33 2.02 1.87
CA SER A 76 20.08 2.68 2.21
C SER A 76 20.00 3.95 1.35
N TRP A 77 18.82 4.27 0.81
CA TRP A 77 18.59 5.58 0.18
C TRP A 77 17.12 5.95 0.33
N VAL A 78 16.84 6.94 1.16
CA VAL A 78 15.47 7.34 1.50
C VAL A 78 15.36 8.85 1.49
N TYR A 79 14.18 9.35 1.13
CA TYR A 79 13.93 10.78 1.18
C TYR A 79 13.51 11.16 2.60
N ASN A 80 14.26 12.07 3.22
CA ASN A 80 13.94 12.61 4.53
C ASN A 80 12.94 13.76 4.37
N TRP A 81 11.67 13.48 4.59
CA TRP A 81 10.58 14.47 4.45
C TRP A 81 10.71 15.70 5.36
N ALA A 82 11.42 15.59 6.48
CA ALA A 82 11.60 16.72 7.40
C ALA A 82 12.71 17.69 6.95
N LYS A 83 13.70 17.18 6.22
CA LYS A 83 14.84 17.97 5.71
C LYS A 83 14.78 18.21 4.21
N GLU A 84 13.81 17.59 3.53
CA GLU A 84 13.62 17.63 2.08
C GLU A 84 14.83 17.17 1.25
N GLU A 85 15.65 16.27 1.82
CA GLU A 85 16.89 15.78 1.21
C GLU A 85 16.93 14.25 1.15
N TRP A 86 17.74 13.70 0.25
CA TRP A 86 18.07 12.28 0.24
C TRP A 86 19.10 11.96 1.32
N THR A 87 18.85 10.91 2.09
CA THR A 87 19.81 10.35 3.05
C THR A 87 20.15 8.90 2.71
N PHE A 88 21.40 8.54 2.95
CA PHE A 88 21.93 7.19 2.81
C PHE A 88 22.22 6.53 4.17
N ASP A 89 21.87 7.22 5.25
CA ASP A 89 21.97 6.68 6.60
C ASP A 89 21.01 5.48 6.74
N LEU A 90 21.54 4.38 7.27
CA LEU A 90 20.78 3.18 7.56
C LEU A 90 19.91 3.35 8.80
N ALA A 91 20.40 4.10 9.80
CA ALA A 91 19.73 4.26 11.09
C ALA A 91 18.41 5.04 10.96
N TYR A 92 18.36 6.04 10.07
CA TYR A 92 17.16 6.86 9.85
C TYR A 92 15.91 6.05 9.43
N PRO A 93 15.90 5.30 8.30
CA PRO A 93 14.75 4.49 7.94
C PRO A 93 14.55 3.30 8.89
N ALA A 94 15.60 2.75 9.50
CA ALA A 94 15.47 1.70 10.49
C ALA A 94 14.72 2.17 11.75
N ALA A 95 14.99 3.39 12.23
CA ALA A 95 14.23 4.00 13.32
C ALA A 95 12.76 4.17 12.94
N TYR A 96 12.46 4.56 11.70
CA TYR A 96 11.09 4.63 11.20
C TYR A 96 10.38 3.26 11.23
N VAL A 97 11.06 2.20 10.76
CA VAL A 97 10.52 0.83 10.82
C VAL A 97 10.24 0.41 12.26
N ARG A 98 11.19 0.64 13.18
CA ARG A 98 11.00 0.37 14.62
C ARG A 98 9.76 1.06 15.14
N ASP A 99 9.64 2.37 14.94
CA ASP A 99 8.56 3.19 15.50
C ASP A 99 7.19 2.81 14.91
N CYS A 100 7.16 2.32 13.66
CA CYS A 100 5.94 1.81 13.04
C CYS A 100 5.51 0.44 13.60
N LEU A 101 6.46 -0.44 13.91
CA LEU A 101 6.20 -1.85 14.21
C LEU A 101 6.15 -2.16 15.72
N GLU A 102 6.92 -1.44 16.54
CA GLU A 102 7.00 -1.64 17.98
C GLU A 102 5.66 -1.50 18.72
N PRO A 103 4.78 -0.51 18.41
CA PRO A 103 3.46 -0.41 19.04
C PRO A 103 2.58 -1.65 18.86
N PHE A 104 2.90 -2.48 17.86
CA PHE A 104 2.20 -3.71 17.55
C PHE A 104 2.95 -4.96 18.05
N GLY A 105 3.99 -4.80 18.86
CA GLY A 105 4.72 -5.90 19.50
C GLY A 105 5.71 -6.62 18.60
N PHE A 106 6.22 -5.96 17.55
CA PHE A 106 7.22 -6.53 16.64
C PHE A 106 8.67 -6.28 17.05
N ARG A 107 8.96 -5.79 18.27
CA ARG A 107 10.28 -5.32 18.75
C ARG A 107 11.51 -5.99 18.13
N GLU A 108 11.62 -7.31 18.25
CA GLU A 108 12.78 -8.07 17.74
C GLU A 108 12.46 -8.94 16.51
N ASN A 109 11.32 -8.73 15.87
CA ASN A 109 10.83 -9.52 14.73
C ASN A 109 10.79 -8.67 13.46
N TRP A 110 11.80 -7.82 13.30
CA TRP A 110 12.03 -7.06 12.08
C TRP A 110 13.52 -6.85 11.84
N ILE A 111 13.89 -6.67 10.58
CA ILE A 111 15.24 -6.24 10.19
C ILE A 111 15.16 -5.28 9.00
N TYR A 112 15.93 -4.20 9.06
CA TYR A 112 16.21 -3.31 7.92
C TYR A 112 17.69 -3.44 7.58
N ARG A 113 18.03 -3.74 6.33
CA ARG A 113 19.41 -4.10 5.97
C ARG A 113 19.85 -3.64 4.59
N THR A 114 21.17 -3.59 4.45
CA THR A 114 21.92 -3.29 3.22
C THR A 114 23.13 -4.24 3.13
N ASN A 115 23.99 -4.06 2.13
CA ASN A 115 25.29 -4.74 2.05
C ASN A 115 26.29 -4.22 3.10
N GLY A 116 26.11 -3.00 3.58
CA GLY A 116 26.98 -2.37 4.59
C GLY A 116 26.60 -2.66 6.04
N GLY A 117 25.42 -3.26 6.30
CA GLY A 117 25.00 -3.59 7.66
C GLY A 117 23.49 -3.78 7.81
N SER A 118 23.04 -3.91 9.05
CA SER A 118 21.62 -4.07 9.39
C SER A 118 21.29 -3.45 10.74
N ALA A 119 20.01 -3.09 10.90
CA ALA A 119 19.42 -2.63 12.16
C ALA A 119 18.12 -3.40 12.44
N GLY A 120 17.73 -3.45 13.72
CA GLY A 120 16.62 -4.25 14.22
C GLY A 120 17.12 -5.51 14.91
N ALA A 121 16.53 -6.66 14.59
CA ALA A 121 16.96 -7.94 15.13
C ALA A 121 18.44 -8.26 14.79
N PRO A 122 19.16 -8.99 15.66
CA PRO A 122 20.46 -9.54 15.32
C PRO A 122 20.42 -10.37 14.04
N LEU A 123 21.46 -10.26 13.21
CA LEU A 123 21.51 -10.94 11.92
C LEU A 123 21.41 -12.46 12.09
N GLU A 124 21.99 -13.03 13.14
CA GLU A 124 21.95 -14.46 13.45
C GLU A 124 20.52 -14.93 13.71
N LYS A 125 19.73 -14.15 14.45
CA LYS A 125 18.31 -14.42 14.68
C LYS A 125 17.53 -14.40 13.38
N PHE A 126 17.80 -13.42 12.52
CA PHE A 126 17.18 -13.31 11.21
C PHE A 126 17.50 -14.50 10.31
N LEU A 127 18.77 -14.91 10.25
CA LEU A 127 19.22 -16.05 9.45
C LEU A 127 18.60 -17.36 9.96
N ALA A 128 18.49 -17.54 11.27
CA ALA A 128 17.78 -18.67 11.87
C ALA A 128 16.28 -18.67 11.51
N PHE A 129 15.62 -17.50 11.55
CA PHE A 129 14.23 -17.39 11.11
C PHE A 129 14.07 -17.78 9.63
N CYS A 130 14.98 -17.31 8.76
CA CYS A 130 14.96 -17.66 7.34
C CYS A 130 15.09 -19.17 7.11
N ALA A 131 15.95 -19.85 7.89
CA ALA A 131 16.21 -21.28 7.75
C ALA A 131 14.96 -22.14 7.94
N ASP A 132 14.06 -21.75 8.84
CA ASP A 132 12.84 -22.48 9.18
C ASP A 132 11.56 -21.86 8.58
N ALA A 133 11.68 -20.78 7.81
CA ALA A 133 10.53 -20.07 7.26
C ALA A 133 9.73 -20.97 6.31
N ASP A 134 8.41 -21.00 6.50
CA ASP A 134 7.50 -21.71 5.58
C ASP A 134 7.20 -20.86 4.34
N LEU A 135 7.16 -19.53 4.51
CA LEU A 135 6.72 -18.61 3.48
C LEU A 135 7.51 -17.31 3.53
N LEU A 136 7.99 -16.86 2.36
CA LEU A 136 8.41 -15.48 2.13
C LEU A 136 7.39 -14.77 1.24
N VAL A 137 6.79 -13.69 1.75
CA VAL A 137 5.90 -12.82 0.98
C VAL A 137 6.64 -11.53 0.65
N MET A 138 6.77 -11.21 -0.64
CA MET A 138 7.31 -9.93 -1.12
C MET A 138 6.16 -9.07 -1.64
N ARG A 139 5.94 -7.92 -1.02
CA ARG A 139 4.88 -6.98 -1.43
C ARG A 139 5.48 -5.78 -2.13
N ALA A 140 4.86 -5.37 -3.25
CA ALA A 140 5.19 -4.21 -4.08
C ALA A 140 6.50 -4.27 -4.85
N VAL A 141 7.60 -4.67 -4.21
CA VAL A 141 8.92 -4.81 -4.84
C VAL A 141 9.56 -6.14 -4.46
N PRO A 142 10.29 -6.80 -5.37
CA PRO A 142 11.07 -7.96 -5.02
C PRO A 142 12.29 -7.57 -4.18
N LEU A 143 12.87 -8.54 -3.49
CA LEU A 143 14.21 -8.41 -2.91
C LEU A 143 15.24 -8.39 -4.05
N TRP A 144 15.72 -7.19 -4.40
CA TRP A 144 16.64 -6.97 -5.53
C TRP A 144 17.98 -7.66 -5.34
N VAL A 145 18.56 -7.55 -4.14
CA VAL A 145 19.75 -8.30 -3.78
C VAL A 145 19.34 -9.67 -3.28
N TRP A 146 19.54 -10.67 -4.11
CA TRP A 146 19.14 -12.04 -3.81
C TRP A 146 20.19 -12.78 -2.98
N ARG A 147 20.06 -12.71 -1.65
CA ARG A 147 20.96 -13.37 -0.70
C ARG A 147 20.61 -14.85 -0.53
N GLN A 148 21.56 -15.65 -0.01
CA GLN A 148 21.40 -17.12 0.08
C GLN A 148 20.29 -17.53 1.05
N GLU A 149 20.11 -16.78 2.13
CA GLU A 149 19.06 -16.98 3.12
C GLU A 149 17.64 -16.85 2.52
N TYR A 150 17.45 -16.05 1.47
CA TYR A 150 16.14 -15.92 0.81
C TYR A 150 15.75 -17.14 -0.04
N LYS A 151 16.67 -18.12 -0.21
CA LYS A 151 16.37 -19.43 -0.78
C LYS A 151 15.83 -20.42 0.23
N ARG A 152 15.94 -20.13 1.54
CA ARG A 152 15.57 -21.04 2.62
C ARG A 152 14.05 -21.17 2.85
N PRO A 153 13.24 -20.09 2.75
CA PRO A 153 11.79 -20.22 2.88
C PRO A 153 11.20 -21.27 1.94
N ARG A 154 10.35 -22.17 2.46
CA ARG A 154 9.81 -23.32 1.69
C ARG A 154 8.98 -22.91 0.47
N ARG A 155 8.32 -21.75 0.55
CA ARG A 155 7.49 -21.14 -0.51
C ARG A 155 7.71 -19.63 -0.56
N ARG A 156 7.49 -19.05 -1.73
CA ARG A 156 7.62 -17.61 -2.00
C ARG A 156 6.41 -17.09 -2.77
N ALA A 157 5.90 -15.95 -2.31
CA ALA A 157 4.81 -15.24 -2.95
C ALA A 157 5.22 -13.80 -3.26
N PHE A 158 4.84 -13.30 -4.43
CA PHE A 158 4.92 -11.88 -4.76
C PHE A 158 3.52 -11.27 -4.80
N ILE A 159 3.35 -10.04 -4.33
CA ILE A 159 2.10 -9.29 -4.40
C ILE A 159 2.35 -7.98 -5.16
N ASP A 160 1.87 -7.93 -6.39
CA ASP A 160 1.80 -6.73 -7.21
C ASP A 160 0.69 -5.80 -6.70
N VAL A 161 1.08 -4.59 -6.31
CA VAL A 161 0.18 -3.53 -5.81
C VAL A 161 0.04 -2.35 -6.77
N ASP A 162 0.75 -2.36 -7.90
CA ASP A 162 0.74 -1.32 -8.93
C ASP A 162 0.50 -1.95 -10.33
N PRO A 163 -0.61 -2.70 -10.50
CA PRO A 163 -0.94 -3.40 -11.73
C PRO A 163 -0.98 -2.45 -12.92
N GLY A 164 -0.43 -2.91 -14.03
CA GLY A 164 -0.14 -2.13 -15.21
C GLY A 164 1.31 -1.65 -15.22
N PHE A 165 1.75 -0.94 -14.18
CA PHE A 165 3.10 -0.39 -14.14
C PHE A 165 4.16 -1.48 -13.95
N THR A 166 3.94 -2.43 -13.03
CA THR A 166 4.85 -3.58 -12.86
C THR A 166 5.02 -4.37 -14.15
N GLN A 167 3.92 -4.66 -14.86
CA GLN A 167 3.97 -5.46 -16.09
C GLN A 167 4.56 -4.67 -17.26
N ILE A 168 4.26 -3.36 -17.38
CA ILE A 168 4.89 -2.49 -18.38
C ILE A 168 6.40 -2.41 -18.18
N SER A 169 6.89 -2.26 -16.94
CA SER A 169 8.34 -2.26 -16.67
C SER A 169 9.00 -3.57 -17.12
N ILE A 170 8.39 -4.72 -16.83
CA ILE A 170 8.88 -6.02 -17.30
C ILE A 170 8.86 -6.09 -18.84
N ALA A 171 7.76 -5.67 -19.48
CA ALA A 171 7.62 -5.69 -20.92
C ALA A 171 8.63 -4.78 -21.63
N ASN A 172 9.00 -3.67 -20.97
CA ASN A 172 10.02 -2.72 -21.44
C ASN A 172 11.46 -3.17 -21.10
N GLY A 173 11.65 -4.39 -20.58
CA GLY A 173 12.98 -4.99 -20.42
C GLY A 173 13.62 -4.83 -19.04
N ASP A 174 12.85 -4.51 -18.00
CA ASP A 174 13.36 -4.55 -16.61
C ASP A 174 13.61 -6.01 -16.18
N LYS A 175 14.82 -6.49 -16.48
CA LYS A 175 15.28 -7.85 -16.15
C LYS A 175 15.35 -8.09 -14.65
N GLY A 176 15.74 -7.09 -13.87
CA GLY A 176 15.84 -7.21 -12.41
C GLY A 176 14.48 -7.46 -11.78
N LEU A 177 13.46 -6.72 -12.21
CA LEU A 177 12.09 -6.89 -11.74
C LEU A 177 11.54 -8.25 -12.16
N ALA A 178 11.75 -8.61 -13.43
CA ALA A 178 11.31 -9.88 -14.00
C ALA A 178 11.90 -11.07 -13.23
N GLU A 179 13.22 -11.08 -13.03
CA GLU A 179 13.92 -12.13 -12.29
C GLU A 179 13.53 -12.14 -10.81
N GLY A 180 13.38 -10.96 -10.18
CA GLY A 180 12.97 -10.83 -8.79
C GLY A 180 11.61 -11.50 -8.53
N ILE A 181 10.63 -11.20 -9.39
CA ILE A 181 9.29 -11.78 -9.34
C ILE A 181 9.30 -13.26 -9.76
N ALA A 182 10.16 -13.65 -10.70
CA ALA A 182 10.29 -15.03 -11.18
C ALA A 182 10.67 -16.01 -10.06
N ARG A 183 11.35 -15.54 -9.01
CA ARG A 183 11.72 -16.34 -7.83
C ARG A 183 10.52 -16.79 -6.97
N CYS A 184 9.34 -16.21 -7.17
CA CYS A 184 8.12 -16.62 -6.45
C CYS A 184 7.35 -17.68 -7.21
N GLU A 185 6.94 -18.76 -6.53
CA GLU A 185 6.10 -19.79 -7.14
C GLU A 185 4.64 -19.33 -7.28
N ARG A 186 4.23 -18.30 -6.53
CA ARG A 186 2.91 -17.68 -6.61
C ARG A 186 3.05 -16.17 -6.72
N ARG A 187 2.26 -15.57 -7.62
CA ARG A 187 2.27 -14.13 -7.88
C ARG A 187 0.85 -13.66 -7.84
N PHE A 188 0.59 -12.70 -6.98
CA PHE A 188 -0.72 -12.10 -6.77
C PHE A 188 -0.72 -10.69 -7.34
N THR A 189 -1.89 -10.20 -7.74
CA THR A 189 -2.08 -8.83 -8.19
C THR A 189 -3.37 -8.24 -7.63
N LEU A 190 -3.33 -6.94 -7.34
CA LEU A 190 -4.53 -6.15 -7.03
C LEU A 190 -5.32 -5.73 -8.28
N GLY A 191 -4.81 -6.02 -9.49
CA GLY A 191 -5.49 -5.74 -10.75
C GLY A 191 -6.55 -6.78 -11.09
N GLN A 192 -7.81 -6.53 -10.68
CA GLN A 192 -8.90 -7.51 -10.80
C GLN A 192 -9.28 -7.86 -12.26
N ARG A 193 -8.89 -7.03 -13.23
CA ARG A 193 -9.18 -7.22 -14.66
C ARG A 193 -7.98 -7.65 -15.49
N ILE A 194 -6.82 -7.87 -14.89
CA ILE A 194 -5.67 -8.42 -15.61
C ILE A 194 -6.07 -9.75 -16.27
N GLY A 195 -5.76 -9.88 -17.56
CA GLY A 195 -6.12 -11.01 -18.41
C GLY A 195 -7.51 -10.91 -19.08
N ALA A 196 -8.31 -9.88 -18.80
CA ALA A 196 -9.54 -9.63 -19.55
C ALA A 196 -9.22 -9.14 -20.98
N ALA A 197 -10.08 -9.47 -21.94
CA ALA A 197 -9.85 -9.18 -23.37
C ALA A 197 -9.69 -7.68 -23.69
N ASP A 198 -10.34 -6.80 -22.91
CA ASP A 198 -10.29 -5.35 -23.05
C ASP A 198 -9.35 -4.67 -22.01
N CYS A 199 -8.50 -5.45 -21.33
CA CYS A 199 -7.49 -4.93 -20.41
C CYS A 199 -6.12 -4.90 -21.11
N PRO A 200 -5.60 -3.73 -21.51
CA PRO A 200 -4.34 -3.61 -22.24
C PRO A 200 -3.08 -3.86 -21.40
N ILE A 201 -3.21 -4.25 -20.13
CA ILE A 201 -2.05 -4.60 -19.29
C ILE A 201 -1.37 -5.84 -19.89
N PRO A 202 -0.06 -5.78 -20.18
CA PRO A 202 0.65 -6.95 -20.69
C PRO A 202 0.64 -8.07 -19.64
N ALA A 203 0.35 -9.30 -20.05
CA ALA A 203 0.27 -10.45 -19.13
C ALA A 203 1.65 -11.00 -18.69
N VAL A 204 2.72 -10.24 -18.89
CA VAL A 204 4.11 -10.64 -18.57
C VAL A 204 4.34 -10.72 -17.05
N GLY A 205 5.36 -11.48 -16.64
CA GLY A 205 5.69 -11.70 -15.23
C GLY A 205 4.73 -12.65 -14.48
N GLY A 206 3.67 -13.14 -15.14
CA GLY A 206 2.63 -14.00 -14.57
C GLY A 206 3.00 -15.50 -14.48
N PRO A 207 2.02 -16.40 -14.24
CA PRO A 207 0.58 -16.11 -14.11
C PRO A 207 0.25 -15.29 -12.85
N TRP A 208 -0.72 -14.39 -12.97
CA TRP A 208 -1.16 -13.48 -11.91
C TRP A 208 -2.46 -13.95 -11.26
N LEU A 209 -2.41 -14.26 -9.97
CA LEU A 209 -3.57 -14.60 -9.16
C LEU A 209 -4.22 -13.33 -8.61
N LYS A 210 -5.53 -13.19 -8.76
CA LYS A 210 -6.25 -12.01 -8.27
C LYS A 210 -6.38 -12.09 -6.75
N THR A 211 -6.09 -10.97 -6.08
CA THR A 211 -6.35 -10.81 -4.64
C THR A 211 -6.81 -9.39 -4.35
N LEU A 212 -7.38 -9.18 -3.16
CA LEU A 212 -7.65 -7.85 -2.61
C LEU A 212 -6.66 -7.55 -1.48
N PRO A 213 -6.36 -6.27 -1.21
CA PRO A 213 -5.54 -5.94 -0.06
C PRO A 213 -6.35 -6.21 1.23
N PRO A 214 -5.75 -6.86 2.24
CA PRO A 214 -6.43 -7.11 3.51
C PRO A 214 -6.57 -5.82 4.32
N VAL A 215 -7.61 -5.77 5.16
CA VAL A 215 -7.79 -4.75 6.20
C VAL A 215 -7.97 -5.46 7.53
N TYR A 216 -7.05 -5.28 8.47
CA TYR A 216 -7.14 -5.83 9.81
C TYR A 216 -8.08 -4.95 10.67
N LEU A 217 -9.37 -5.30 10.62
CA LEU A 217 -10.46 -4.46 11.16
C LEU A 217 -10.35 -4.14 12.66
N ALA A 218 -9.65 -4.94 13.46
CA ALA A 218 -9.45 -4.64 14.88
C ALA A 218 -8.69 -3.32 15.10
N GLU A 219 -7.83 -2.91 14.17
CA GLU A 219 -7.14 -1.61 14.20
C GLU A 219 -7.93 -0.47 13.52
N TRP A 220 -9.03 -0.83 12.85
CA TRP A 220 -9.92 0.06 12.12
C TRP A 220 -11.38 -0.11 12.59
N PRO A 221 -11.65 0.01 13.91
CA PRO A 221 -13.00 -0.07 14.41
C PRO A 221 -13.84 1.04 13.80
N ARG A 222 -15.11 0.73 13.51
CA ARG A 222 -16.09 1.74 13.13
C ARG A 222 -16.17 2.78 14.25
N ALA A 223 -15.94 4.03 13.90
CA ALA A 223 -16.15 5.17 14.78
C ALA A 223 -17.33 5.99 14.26
N GLU A 224 -18.23 6.41 15.14
CA GLU A 224 -19.13 7.51 14.82
C GLU A 224 -18.29 8.80 14.76
N THR A 225 -18.49 9.57 13.71
CA THR A 225 -17.69 10.77 13.47
C THR A 225 -18.60 11.94 13.10
N GLN A 226 -18.29 13.10 13.65
CA GLN A 226 -18.89 14.39 13.26
C GLN A 226 -18.11 15.00 12.07
N ALA A 227 -17.19 14.24 11.47
CA ALA A 227 -16.46 14.68 10.30
C ALA A 227 -17.43 15.04 9.17
N THR A 228 -17.22 16.22 8.61
CA THR A 228 -18.04 16.73 7.50
C THR A 228 -17.32 16.64 6.18
N CYS A 229 -15.98 16.65 6.15
CA CYS A 229 -15.20 16.67 4.92
C CYS A 229 -15.00 15.28 4.32
N PHE A 230 -15.12 15.19 2.98
CA PHE A 230 -14.54 14.09 2.21
C PHE A 230 -13.05 14.36 2.10
N THR A 231 -12.22 13.34 2.35
CA THR A 231 -10.77 13.56 2.40
C THR A 231 -10.02 12.72 1.38
N SER A 232 -8.84 13.19 1.02
CA SER A 232 -7.88 12.42 0.23
C SER A 232 -6.49 12.59 0.79
N ILE A 233 -5.65 11.57 0.62
CA ILE A 233 -4.20 11.66 0.84
C ILE A 233 -3.56 11.30 -0.49
N MET A 234 -2.81 12.24 -1.06
CA MET A 234 -2.28 12.11 -2.41
C MET A 234 -0.87 12.68 -2.53
N ARG A 235 -0.05 12.03 -3.34
CA ARG A 235 1.13 12.66 -3.95
C ARG A 235 0.78 13.06 -5.37
N TRP A 236 0.97 14.33 -5.72
CA TRP A 236 0.52 14.90 -6.99
C TRP A 236 1.17 14.20 -8.19
N GLN A 237 2.51 14.14 -8.16
CA GLN A 237 3.30 13.33 -9.09
C GLN A 237 4.13 12.33 -8.30
N GLY A 238 3.83 11.04 -8.48
CA GLY A 238 4.50 9.96 -7.75
C GLY A 238 5.78 9.48 -8.40
N PHE A 239 5.75 9.33 -9.72
CA PHE A 239 6.81 8.73 -10.55
C PHE A 239 6.73 9.29 -11.97
N ARG A 240 7.79 9.10 -12.75
CA ARG A 240 7.79 9.38 -14.19
C ARG A 240 6.71 8.54 -14.88
N GLU A 241 6.15 9.10 -15.95
CA GLU A 241 5.14 8.42 -16.76
C GLU A 241 5.70 7.15 -17.40
N ALA A 242 4.90 6.10 -17.44
CA ALA A 242 5.22 4.90 -18.18
C ALA A 242 4.76 5.03 -19.63
N SER A 243 5.52 4.46 -20.56
CA SER A 243 5.13 4.33 -21.96
C SER A 243 5.09 2.86 -22.34
N TYR A 244 4.03 2.44 -23.02
CA TYR A 244 3.93 1.08 -23.57
C TYR A 244 3.11 1.12 -24.85
N ASN A 245 3.62 0.49 -25.92
CA ASN A 245 3.02 0.49 -27.25
C ASN A 245 2.62 1.90 -27.75
N GLY A 246 3.46 2.91 -27.50
CA GLY A 246 3.23 4.29 -27.92
C GLY A 246 2.19 5.06 -27.08
N ILE A 247 1.61 4.43 -26.05
CA ILE A 247 0.65 5.07 -25.14
C ILE A 247 1.36 5.51 -23.86
N LEU A 248 1.14 6.77 -23.48
CA LEU A 248 1.59 7.32 -22.20
C LEU A 248 0.57 7.07 -21.08
N TYR A 249 1.05 6.49 -19.99
CA TYR A 249 0.33 6.20 -18.76
C TYR A 249 0.86 7.09 -17.64
N GLY A 250 0.10 8.17 -17.37
CA GLY A 250 0.47 9.19 -16.39
C GLY A 250 0.05 8.85 -14.95
N GLN A 251 0.25 9.83 -14.07
CA GLN A 251 -0.12 9.76 -12.65
C GLN A 251 -1.48 10.40 -12.39
N ARG A 252 -1.78 10.71 -11.13
CA ARG A 252 -3.09 11.25 -10.70
C ARG A 252 -3.28 12.69 -11.16
N ASP A 253 -2.21 13.47 -11.28
CA ASP A 253 -2.22 14.86 -11.77
C ASP A 253 -3.01 15.03 -13.07
N ARG A 254 -2.85 14.13 -14.04
CA ARG A 254 -3.59 14.18 -15.31
C ARG A 254 -5.10 14.04 -15.14
N GLU A 255 -5.54 13.07 -14.33
CA GLU A 255 -6.96 12.84 -14.08
C GLU A 255 -7.55 13.91 -13.15
N PHE A 256 -6.75 14.43 -12.21
CA PHE A 256 -7.22 15.34 -11.18
C PHE A 256 -7.71 16.67 -11.73
N THR A 257 -7.15 17.13 -12.86
CA THR A 257 -7.59 18.36 -13.53
C THR A 257 -9.10 18.39 -13.80
N GLY A 258 -9.70 17.25 -14.15
CA GLY A 258 -11.14 17.11 -14.37
C GLY A 258 -12.00 17.20 -13.10
N PHE A 259 -11.37 17.18 -11.92
CA PHE A 259 -12.03 17.28 -10.62
C PHE A 259 -11.71 18.57 -9.87
N LEU A 260 -10.89 19.48 -10.43
CA LEU A 260 -10.46 20.70 -9.73
C LEU A 260 -11.64 21.51 -9.20
N ASP A 261 -12.68 21.74 -10.00
CA ASP A 261 -13.85 22.53 -9.59
C ASP A 261 -14.88 21.76 -8.73
N LEU A 262 -14.64 20.48 -8.41
CA LEU A 262 -15.60 19.65 -7.67
C LEU A 262 -16.13 20.32 -6.37
N PRO A 263 -15.31 20.97 -5.52
CA PRO A 263 -15.81 21.62 -4.31
C PRO A 263 -16.76 22.80 -4.57
N ARG A 264 -16.73 23.40 -5.77
CA ARG A 264 -17.62 24.52 -6.15
C ARG A 264 -18.96 24.03 -6.70
N LEU A 265 -19.04 22.77 -7.10
CA LEU A 265 -20.22 22.17 -7.72
C LEU A 265 -21.18 21.51 -6.71
N THR A 266 -20.84 21.55 -5.42
CA THR A 266 -21.63 20.93 -4.34
C THR A 266 -21.41 21.66 -3.01
N SER A 267 -22.32 21.47 -2.06
CA SER A 267 -22.15 21.96 -0.68
C SER A 267 -21.25 21.07 0.18
N GLN A 268 -20.84 19.91 -0.34
CA GLN A 268 -19.93 18.98 0.34
C GLN A 268 -18.51 19.58 0.41
N LYS A 269 -17.92 19.56 1.61
CA LYS A 269 -16.53 20.00 1.84
C LYS A 269 -15.54 18.92 1.45
N PHE A 270 -14.42 19.32 0.84
CA PHE A 270 -13.33 18.42 0.48
C PHE A 270 -12.02 18.90 1.08
N ARG A 271 -11.26 17.98 1.66
CA ARG A 271 -9.93 18.24 2.20
C ARG A 271 -8.89 17.33 1.59
N MET A 272 -7.81 17.89 1.08
CA MET A 272 -6.72 17.14 0.48
C MET A 272 -5.43 17.29 1.27
N ALA A 273 -4.94 16.16 1.81
CA ALA A 273 -3.57 16.06 2.28
C ALA A 273 -2.67 15.75 1.07
N GLN A 274 -1.94 16.75 0.57
CA GLN A 274 -1.17 16.65 -0.67
C GLN A 274 0.32 16.83 -0.47
N MET A 275 1.11 16.21 -1.35
CA MET A 275 2.54 16.46 -1.52
C MET A 275 2.82 16.76 -3.00
N GLY A 276 3.63 17.78 -3.28
CA GLY A 276 4.16 18.04 -4.62
C GLY A 276 3.30 18.96 -5.50
N ILE A 277 2.38 19.74 -4.94
CA ILE A 277 1.79 20.90 -5.61
C ILE A 277 1.69 22.12 -4.67
N GLU A 278 1.64 23.31 -5.26
CA GLU A 278 1.32 24.55 -4.54
C GLU A 278 -0.11 24.51 -3.98
N PRO A 279 -0.30 24.60 -2.65
CA PRO A 279 -1.62 24.57 -2.01
C PRO A 279 -2.61 25.59 -2.60
N ARG A 280 -2.10 26.77 -2.99
CA ARG A 280 -2.91 27.89 -3.51
C ARG A 280 -3.73 27.52 -4.74
N LEU A 281 -3.25 26.60 -5.59
CA LEU A 281 -4.03 26.15 -6.74
C LEU A 281 -5.32 25.48 -6.26
N LEU A 282 -5.19 24.49 -5.37
CA LEU A 282 -6.32 23.76 -4.82
C LEU A 282 -7.26 24.69 -4.02
N GLU A 283 -6.70 25.53 -3.15
CA GLU A 283 -7.47 26.49 -2.35
C GLU A 283 -8.29 27.44 -3.22
N SER A 284 -7.72 27.91 -4.34
CA SER A 284 -8.44 28.77 -5.26
C SER A 284 -9.69 28.11 -5.82
N HIS A 285 -9.69 26.78 -5.98
CA HIS A 285 -10.85 25.98 -6.41
C HIS A 285 -11.75 25.48 -5.28
N GLY A 286 -11.57 25.97 -4.05
CA GLY A 286 -12.43 25.65 -2.91
C GLY A 286 -12.05 24.37 -2.14
N TRP A 287 -10.88 23.81 -2.41
CA TRP A 287 -10.36 22.69 -1.61
C TRP A 287 -9.78 23.20 -0.29
N GLU A 288 -10.09 22.50 0.81
CA GLU A 288 -9.24 22.61 2.00
C GLU A 288 -7.95 21.81 1.76
N VAL A 289 -6.79 22.38 2.08
CA VAL A 289 -5.50 21.70 1.89
C VAL A 289 -4.85 21.41 3.24
N ALA A 290 -4.22 20.25 3.36
CA ALA A 290 -3.41 19.86 4.50
C ALA A 290 -2.02 19.40 4.01
N PRO A 291 -0.96 19.59 4.83
CA PRO A 291 0.38 19.10 4.52
C PRO A 291 0.42 17.58 4.52
N GLY A 292 0.65 16.97 3.35
CA GLY A 292 0.59 15.52 3.16
C GLY A 292 1.67 14.77 3.91
N GLU A 293 2.87 15.32 3.97
CA GLU A 293 4.04 14.83 4.71
C GLU A 293 3.81 14.77 6.22
N VAL A 294 3.08 15.74 6.78
CA VAL A 294 2.69 15.74 8.19
C VAL A 294 1.57 14.73 8.46
N VAL A 295 0.53 14.74 7.63
CA VAL A 295 -0.60 13.80 7.76
C VAL A 295 -0.11 12.35 7.66
N SER A 296 0.79 12.09 6.72
CA SER A 296 1.33 10.76 6.43
C SER A 296 2.63 10.47 7.18
N GLN A 297 3.03 11.28 8.16
CA GLN A 297 4.31 11.11 8.83
C GLN A 297 4.42 9.75 9.53
N THR A 298 3.37 9.33 10.24
CA THR A 298 3.36 8.07 11.01
C THR A 298 2.10 7.25 10.73
N PRO A 299 2.09 5.94 11.03
CA PRO A 299 0.85 5.16 11.00
C PRO A 299 -0.26 5.77 11.87
N ALA A 300 0.11 6.36 13.01
CA ALA A 300 -0.83 6.99 13.93
C ALA A 300 -1.45 8.28 13.36
N SER A 301 -0.65 9.18 12.78
CA SER A 301 -1.16 10.41 12.16
C SER A 301 -2.03 10.11 10.95
N TYR A 302 -1.60 9.17 10.11
CA TYR A 302 -2.36 8.70 8.94
C TYR A 302 -3.72 8.13 9.36
N ARG A 303 -3.74 7.26 10.37
CA ARG A 303 -4.98 6.69 10.92
C ARG A 303 -5.89 7.74 11.53
N ARG A 304 -5.34 8.72 12.27
CA ARG A 304 -6.13 9.83 12.83
C ARG A 304 -6.81 10.64 11.72
N PHE A 305 -6.09 10.95 10.64
CA PHE A 305 -6.65 11.68 9.52
C PHE A 305 -7.81 10.92 8.86
N ILE A 306 -7.63 9.62 8.58
CA ILE A 306 -8.69 8.80 7.99
C ILE A 306 -9.91 8.72 8.92
N ARG A 307 -9.72 8.49 10.23
CA ARG A 307 -10.83 8.44 11.19
C ARG A 307 -11.57 9.78 11.33
N ALA A 308 -10.90 10.89 11.01
CA ALA A 308 -11.49 12.23 10.97
C ALA A 308 -12.12 12.58 9.61
N SER A 309 -12.35 11.58 8.75
CA SER A 309 -12.92 11.75 7.42
C SER A 309 -14.38 11.27 7.38
N ARG A 310 -15.25 11.99 6.69
CA ARG A 310 -16.63 11.56 6.45
C ARG A 310 -16.68 10.39 5.45
N ALA A 311 -15.85 10.48 4.42
CA ALA A 311 -15.61 9.47 3.39
C ALA A 311 -14.26 9.76 2.71
N GLU A 312 -13.68 8.77 2.02
CA GLU A 312 -12.57 9.02 1.10
C GLU A 312 -13.10 9.50 -0.26
N PHE A 313 -12.44 10.52 -0.80
CA PHE A 313 -12.46 10.86 -2.21
C PHE A 313 -11.08 10.58 -2.79
N SER A 314 -11.02 9.87 -3.93
CA SER A 314 -9.74 9.52 -4.55
C SER A 314 -9.86 9.54 -6.06
N VAL A 315 -8.92 10.21 -6.73
CA VAL A 315 -8.81 10.19 -8.19
C VAL A 315 -7.77 9.15 -8.60
N PRO A 316 -8.13 8.10 -9.35
CA PRO A 316 -7.18 7.06 -9.75
C PRO A 316 -6.02 7.62 -10.59
N LYS A 317 -4.88 6.92 -10.63
CA LYS A 317 -3.81 7.25 -11.58
C LYS A 317 -4.34 7.14 -13.01
N ASN A 318 -3.92 8.04 -13.91
CA ASN A 318 -4.25 7.97 -15.35
C ASN A 318 -3.92 6.60 -15.95
N GLY A 319 -2.80 5.99 -15.52
CA GLY A 319 -2.46 4.62 -15.87
C GLY A 319 -3.58 3.62 -15.56
N TYR A 320 -4.13 3.64 -14.35
CA TYR A 320 -5.19 2.70 -13.94
C TYR A 320 -6.49 2.89 -14.74
N VAL A 321 -6.85 4.14 -15.05
CA VAL A 321 -8.03 4.48 -15.86
C VAL A 321 -7.87 3.94 -17.27
N LYS A 322 -6.77 4.32 -17.95
CA LYS A 322 -6.50 3.90 -19.33
C LYS A 322 -6.35 2.40 -19.48
N MET A 323 -5.70 1.76 -18.51
CA MET A 323 -5.45 0.32 -18.55
C MET A 323 -6.66 -0.52 -18.14
N ARG A 324 -7.71 0.10 -17.58
CA ARG A 324 -8.92 -0.59 -17.11
C ARG A 324 -8.58 -1.83 -16.27
N GLY A 325 -7.52 -1.74 -15.47
CA GLY A 325 -6.92 -2.89 -14.78
C GLY A 325 -7.74 -3.41 -13.60
N GLY A 326 -8.77 -2.66 -13.20
CA GLY A 326 -9.57 -2.97 -12.01
C GLY A 326 -8.73 -2.91 -10.74
N TRP A 327 -7.85 -1.90 -10.63
CA TRP A 327 -7.06 -1.68 -9.41
C TRP A 327 -8.01 -1.43 -8.23
N PHE A 328 -7.67 -2.01 -7.07
CA PHE A 328 -8.44 -1.88 -5.85
C PHE A 328 -7.52 -1.56 -4.67
N SER A 329 -7.92 -0.60 -3.84
CA SER A 329 -7.18 -0.17 -2.64
C SER A 329 -7.74 -0.81 -1.36
N ASP A 330 -7.00 -0.67 -0.27
CA ASP A 330 -7.39 -1.01 1.10
C ASP A 330 -8.25 0.06 1.80
N ARG A 331 -8.75 1.06 1.06
CA ARG A 331 -9.58 2.15 1.57
C ARG A 331 -10.80 2.41 0.70
#